data_AF-A0A7A7A080-F1
#
_entry.id   AF-A0A7A7A080-F1
#
_cell.length_a   1.000
_cell.length_b   1.000
_cell.length_c   1.000
_cell.angle_alpha   90.00
_cell.angle_beta   90.00
_cell.angle_gamma   90.00
#
_symmetry.space_group_name_H-M   'P 1'
#
loop_
_entity.id
_entity.type
_entity.pdbx_description
1 polymer ?
#
loop_
_entity_poly.entity_id
_entity_poly.type
_entity_poly.pdbx_seq_one_letter_code
_entity_poly.pdbx_strand_id
1 'polypeptide(L)'
;MEDSKVTTNVEISCPTSDEASFENEAKRKSIQISERPSDLLSKEGFALYIGKTPRAVAEMAKAGKLPAFYMTDPLKPRGKAELWINRCEWDKYAAQLVDEAPTEWHDWKNRISYSKSRHGRAA
;
A
#
# COMPACT_ATOMS: atom_id res chain seq x y z
N MET A 1 44.65 -13.76 0.18
CA MET A 1 43.54 -12.82 0.48
C MET A 1 43.74 -11.61 -0.40
N GLU A 2 43.03 -11.54 -1.52
CA GLU A 2 42.98 -10.32 -2.35
C GLU A 2 41.53 -10.13 -2.79
N ASP A 3 41.02 -8.94 -2.49
CA ASP A 3 39.61 -8.59 -2.39
C ASP A 3 38.89 -8.50 -3.74
N SER A 4 37.76 -9.19 -3.84
CA SER A 4 36.84 -9.09 -4.97
C SER A 4 36.05 -7.78 -4.90
N LYS A 5 36.46 -6.80 -5.71
CA LYS A 5 35.75 -5.53 -5.90
C LYS A 5 34.64 -5.70 -6.95
N VAL A 6 33.41 -5.96 -6.51
CA VAL A 6 32.23 -5.92 -7.38
C VAL A 6 31.81 -4.46 -7.56
N THR A 7 32.13 -3.89 -8.72
CA THR A 7 31.58 -2.61 -9.18
C THR A 7 30.35 -2.88 -10.03
N THR A 8 29.16 -2.65 -9.47
CA THR A 8 27.90 -2.70 -10.22
C THR A 8 27.60 -1.31 -10.77
N ASN A 9 27.93 -1.08 -12.05
CA ASN A 9 27.51 0.11 -12.78
C ASN A 9 26.12 -0.16 -13.37
N VAL A 10 25.07 0.30 -12.70
CA VAL A 10 23.72 0.38 -13.28
C VAL A 10 23.53 1.81 -13.77
N GLU A 11 23.81 2.05 -15.05
CA GLU A 11 23.50 3.33 -15.70
C GLU A 11 21.99 3.40 -15.95
N ILE A 12 21.28 4.11 -15.08
CA ILE A 12 19.90 4.52 -15.34
C ILE A 12 19.97 5.82 -16.15
N SER A 13 19.98 5.69 -17.46
CA SER A 13 19.86 6.83 -18.36
C SER A 13 18.41 7.33 -18.35
N CYS A 14 18.18 8.47 -17.70
CA CYS A 14 16.91 9.17 -17.71
C CYS A 14 16.99 10.30 -18.74
N PRO A 15 16.14 10.34 -19.79
CA PRO A 15 16.14 11.47 -20.72
C PRO A 15 15.61 12.73 -20.01
N THR A 16 16.40 13.79 -20.13
CA THR A 16 16.21 15.12 -19.53
C THR A 16 15.14 15.92 -20.28
N SER A 17 14.20 16.44 -19.48
CA SER A 17 13.42 17.68 -19.63
C SER A 17 12.85 18.08 -20.98
N ASP A 18 11.52 18.09 -21.05
CA ASP A 18 10.79 19.21 -21.66
C ASP A 18 9.93 19.89 -20.59
N GLU A 19 10.25 21.16 -20.36
CA GLU A 19 9.48 22.13 -19.58
C GLU A 19 8.12 22.35 -20.24
N ALA A 20 7.05 21.90 -19.59
CA ALA A 20 5.69 22.30 -19.92
C ALA A 20 4.95 22.67 -18.64
N SER A 21 4.68 23.97 -18.54
CA SER A 21 3.72 24.63 -17.64
C SER A 21 2.51 23.74 -17.29
N PHE A 22 2.44 23.28 -16.04
CA PHE A 22 1.23 22.66 -15.51
C PHE A 22 0.25 23.74 -15.07
N GLU A 23 -0.42 24.32 -16.06
CA GLU A 23 -1.65 25.07 -15.84
C GLU A 23 -2.76 24.13 -15.34
N ASN A 24 -3.52 24.70 -14.41
CA ASN A 24 -4.62 24.09 -13.68
C ASN A 24 -5.78 23.71 -14.61
N GLU A 25 -5.77 22.49 -15.13
CA GLU A 25 -6.99 21.80 -15.54
C GLU A 25 -7.07 20.43 -14.86
N ALA A 26 -7.58 20.44 -13.63
CA ALA A 26 -7.95 19.24 -12.89
C ALA A 26 -9.20 18.59 -13.51
N LYS A 27 -9.11 18.15 -14.76
CA LYS A 27 -9.89 17.02 -15.26
C LYS A 27 -9.50 15.85 -14.36
N ARG A 28 -10.38 15.51 -13.41
CA ARG A 28 -10.22 14.35 -12.51
C ARG A 28 -10.19 13.09 -13.38
N LYS A 29 -9.03 12.78 -13.96
CA LYS A 29 -8.75 11.45 -14.49
C LYS A 29 -8.98 10.53 -13.30
N SER A 30 -9.91 9.60 -13.44
CA SER A 30 -10.15 8.59 -12.44
C SER A 30 -8.83 7.88 -12.19
N ILE A 31 -8.21 8.14 -11.05
CA ILE A 31 -6.97 7.46 -10.68
C ILE A 31 -7.38 6.00 -10.46
N GLN A 32 -6.83 5.10 -11.25
CA GLN A 32 -7.07 3.67 -11.16
C GLN A 32 -5.80 3.00 -10.63
N ILE A 33 -5.99 1.99 -9.79
CA ILE A 33 -4.89 1.12 -9.36
C ILE A 33 -4.66 0.08 -10.47
N SER A 34 -3.40 -0.10 -10.88
CA SER A 34 -3.01 -1.16 -11.81
C SER A 34 -3.31 -2.54 -11.23
N GLU A 35 -3.57 -3.55 -12.06
CA GLU A 35 -3.85 -4.93 -11.64
C GLU A 35 -2.80 -5.50 -10.67
N ARG A 36 -1.52 -5.15 -10.86
CA ARG A 36 -0.41 -5.48 -9.96
C ARG A 36 0.29 -4.21 -9.50
N PRO A 37 -0.19 -3.56 -8.42
CA PRO A 37 0.41 -2.32 -7.94
C PRO A 37 1.81 -2.56 -7.36
N SER A 38 2.67 -1.53 -7.37
CA SER A 38 4.01 -1.57 -6.77
C SER A 38 3.94 -1.71 -5.25
N ASP A 39 4.87 -2.43 -4.61
CA ASP A 39 4.86 -2.63 -3.15
C ASP A 39 4.89 -1.33 -2.36
N LEU A 40 5.56 -0.31 -2.92
CA LEU A 40 5.54 1.02 -2.37
C LEU A 40 4.50 1.89 -3.07
N LEU A 41 3.59 2.46 -2.29
CA LEU A 41 2.51 3.32 -2.78
C LEU A 41 2.60 4.72 -2.18
N SER A 42 2.25 5.73 -2.98
CA SER A 42 2.02 7.08 -2.49
C SER A 42 0.79 7.11 -1.59
N LYS A 43 0.62 8.17 -0.78
CA LYS A 43 -0.59 8.37 0.03
C LYS A 43 -1.90 8.27 -0.77
N GLU A 44 -1.89 8.72 -2.03
CA GLU A 44 -3.06 8.73 -2.92
C GLU A 44 -3.36 7.32 -3.43
N GLY A 45 -2.32 6.60 -3.87
CA GLY A 45 -2.46 5.21 -4.32
C GLY A 45 -2.90 4.28 -3.19
N PHE A 46 -2.32 4.46 -2.00
CA PHE A 46 -2.71 3.67 -0.83
C PHE A 46 -4.13 4.00 -0.37
N ALA A 47 -4.55 5.27 -0.43
CA ALA A 47 -5.92 5.67 -0.11
C ALA A 47 -6.95 4.97 -1.01
N LEU A 48 -6.68 4.89 -2.32
CA LEU A 48 -7.50 4.12 -3.26
C LEU A 48 -7.49 2.62 -2.93
N TYR A 49 -6.34 2.08 -2.51
CA TYR A 49 -6.17 0.66 -2.24
C TYR A 49 -7.01 0.18 -1.06
N ILE A 50 -7.05 0.96 0.03
CA ILE A 50 -7.81 0.61 1.23
C ILE A 50 -9.21 1.24 1.30
N GLY A 51 -9.61 1.98 0.26
CA GLY A 51 -10.91 2.68 0.21
C GLY A 51 -11.06 3.80 1.26
N LYS A 52 -9.99 4.56 1.55
CA LYS A 52 -10.02 5.72 2.45
C LYS A 52 -9.70 7.02 1.72
N THR A 53 -9.87 8.15 2.40
CA THR A 53 -9.41 9.44 1.87
C THR A 53 -7.90 9.60 2.08
N PRO A 54 -7.19 10.33 1.19
CA PRO A 54 -5.76 10.60 1.35
C PRO A 54 -5.43 11.34 2.65
N ARG A 55 -6.36 12.19 3.12
CA ARG A 55 -6.24 12.86 4.42
C ARG A 55 -6.24 11.87 5.58
N ALA A 56 -7.18 10.91 5.57
CA ALA A 56 -7.22 9.87 6.60
C ALA A 56 -5.94 9.02 6.60
N VAL A 57 -5.41 8.67 5.43
CA VAL A 57 -4.12 7.95 5.32
C VAL A 57 -2.98 8.76 5.94
N ALA A 58 -2.90 10.06 5.66
CA ALA A 58 -1.87 10.92 6.25
C ALA A 58 -2.01 11.03 7.78
N GLU A 59 -3.22 11.11 8.31
CA GLU A 59 -3.48 11.12 9.75
C GLU A 59 -3.15 9.76 10.40
N MET A 60 -3.45 8.64 9.74
CA MET A 60 -3.07 7.30 10.19
C MET A 60 -1.55 7.11 10.24
N ALA A 61 -0.83 7.60 9.23
CA ALA A 61 0.63 7.56 9.21
C ALA A 61 1.23 8.40 10.34
N LYS A 62 0.72 9.62 10.56
CA LYS A 62 1.13 10.47 11.69
C LYS A 62 0.85 9.82 13.05
N ALA A 63 -0.21 9.03 13.15
CA ALA A 63 -0.56 8.28 14.35
C ALA A 63 0.24 6.97 14.51
N GLY A 64 1.19 6.66 13.61
CA GLY A 64 2.01 5.45 13.69
C GLY A 64 1.26 4.15 13.38
N LYS A 65 0.11 4.23 12.69
CA LYS A 65 -0.75 3.07 12.40
C LYS A 65 -0.42 2.36 11.08
N LEU A 66 0.50 2.90 10.30
CA LEU A 66 0.84 2.43 8.96
C LEU A 66 2.35 2.22 8.83
N PRO A 67 2.80 1.22 8.06
CA PRO A 67 4.21 1.06 7.68
C PRO A 67 4.57 2.12 6.63
N ALA A 68 4.79 3.35 7.10
CA ALA A 68 4.94 4.52 6.25
C ALA A 68 6.22 5.30 6.57
N PHE A 69 6.80 5.91 5.53
CA PHE A 69 7.99 6.75 5.65
C PHE A 69 7.86 8.02 4.81
N TYR A 70 8.53 9.07 5.29
CA TYR A 70 8.60 10.37 4.62
C TYR A 70 9.88 10.44 3.80
N MET A 71 9.75 10.63 2.50
CA MET A 71 10.88 10.72 1.58
C MET A 71 10.99 12.14 1.05
N THR A 72 12.14 12.77 1.25
CA THR A 72 12.47 14.08 0.67
C THR A 72 13.28 13.88 -0.60
N ASP A 73 13.03 14.71 -1.61
CA ASP A 73 13.87 14.76 -2.81
C ASP A 73 15.32 15.08 -2.41
N PRO A 74 16.31 14.22 -2.74
CA PRO A 74 17.71 14.46 -2.41
C PRO A 74 18.27 15.73 -3.04
N LEU A 75 17.71 16.17 -4.18
CA LEU A 75 18.11 17.41 -4.86
C LEU A 75 17.48 18.65 -4.23
N LYS A 76 16.41 18.48 -3.43
CA LYS A 76 15.69 19.55 -2.73
C LYS A 76 15.47 19.17 -1.26
N PRO A 77 16.53 19.20 -0.43
CA PRO A 77 16.46 18.74 0.96
C PRO A 77 15.55 19.59 1.87
N ARG A 78 15.22 20.83 1.46
CA ARG A 78 14.23 21.69 2.14
C ARG A 78 12.82 21.56 1.54
N GLY A 79 12.62 20.66 0.58
CA GLY A 79 11.35 20.41 -0.08
C GLY A 79 10.33 19.73 0.83
N LYS A 80 9.08 19.71 0.38
CA LYS A 80 8.01 19.00 1.07
C LYS A 80 8.25 17.49 0.98
N ALA A 81 8.35 16.82 2.12
CA ALA A 81 8.48 15.37 2.15
C ALA A 81 7.20 14.68 1.64
N GLU A 82 7.39 13.67 0.79
CA GLU A 82 6.32 12.82 0.28
C GLU A 82 6.09 11.62 1.20
N LEU A 83 4.83 11.24 1.38
CA LEU A 83 4.45 10.09 2.21
C LEU A 83 4.32 8.85 1.34
N TRP A 84 5.13 7.84 1.67
CA TRP A 84 5.16 6.55 1.03
C TRP A 84 4.78 5.45 2.02
N ILE A 85 3.99 4.47 1.58
CA ILE A 85 3.46 3.37 2.39
C ILE A 85 3.86 2.04 1.76
N ASN A 86 4.39 1.13 2.58
CA ASN A 86 4.70 -0.24 2.18
C ASN A 86 3.41 -1.10 2.21
N ARG A 87 2.80 -1.31 1.05
CA ARG A 87 1.59 -2.14 0.91
C ARG A 87 1.87 -3.60 1.26
N CYS A 88 2.98 -4.16 0.79
CA CYS A 88 3.30 -5.58 1.01
C CYS A 88 3.39 -5.90 2.52
N GLU A 89 4.01 -5.01 3.29
CA GLU A 89 4.08 -5.14 4.75
C GLU A 89 2.72 -4.99 5.42
N TRP A 90 1.90 -4.03 4.97
CA TRP A 90 0.52 -3.89 5.43
C TRP A 90 -0.29 -5.18 5.22
N ASP A 91 -0.22 -5.79 4.03
CA ASP A 91 -0.95 -7.01 3.71
C ASP A 91 -0.47 -8.21 4.56
N LYS A 92 0.85 -8.31 4.81
CA LYS A 92 1.41 -9.34 5.70
C LYS A 92 0.87 -9.24 7.12
N TYR A 93 0.86 -8.05 7.71
CA TYR A 93 0.30 -7.84 9.04
C TYR A 93 -1.21 -8.08 9.07
N ALA A 94 -1.94 -7.68 8.03
CA ALA A 94 -3.37 -7.95 7.92
C ALA A 94 -3.68 -9.46 7.91
N ALA A 95 -2.86 -10.26 7.22
CA ALA A 95 -2.97 -11.72 7.24
C ALA A 95 -2.64 -12.30 8.62
N GLN A 96 -1.53 -11.88 9.23
CA GLN A 96 -1.12 -12.35 10.56
C GLN A 96 -2.19 -12.07 11.63
N LEU A 97 -2.86 -10.91 11.57
CA LEU A 97 -3.95 -10.57 12.50
C LEU A 97 -5.12 -11.57 12.42
N VAL A 98 -5.37 -12.17 11.27
CA VAL A 98 -6.42 -13.18 11.10
C VAL A 98 -6.00 -14.51 11.70
N ASP A 99 -4.69 -14.82 11.72
CA ASP A 99 -4.17 -16.07 12.26
C ASP A 99 -4.01 -16.02 13.79
N GLU A 100 -3.63 -14.86 14.33
CA GLU A 100 -3.37 -14.66 15.76
C GLU A 100 -4.60 -14.25 16.57
N ALA A 101 -5.67 -13.80 15.91
CA ALA A 101 -6.86 -13.33 16.61
C ALA A 101 -7.55 -14.46 17.40
N PRO A 102 -8.16 -14.13 18.56
CA PRO A 102 -8.92 -15.10 19.34
C PRO A 102 -10.01 -15.77 18.50
N THR A 103 -10.29 -17.05 18.74
CA THR A 103 -11.33 -17.80 18.02
C THR A 103 -12.69 -17.10 18.06
N GLU A 104 -12.99 -16.39 19.15
CA GLU A 104 -14.21 -15.58 19.31
C GLU A 104 -14.36 -14.49 18.23
N TRP A 105 -13.27 -13.89 17.77
CA TRP A 105 -13.28 -12.88 16.69
C TRP A 105 -13.58 -13.50 15.31
N HIS A 106 -13.53 -14.82 15.21
CA HIS A 106 -13.81 -15.59 13.99
C HIS A 106 -15.19 -16.26 13.98
N ASP A 107 -16.11 -15.93 14.89
CA ASP A 107 -17.46 -16.53 14.93
C ASP A 107 -18.22 -16.40 13.60
N TRP A 108 -17.93 -15.34 12.84
CA TRP A 108 -18.50 -15.17 11.49
C TRP A 108 -18.22 -16.35 10.55
N LYS A 109 -17.14 -17.12 10.75
CA LYS A 109 -16.84 -18.34 9.96
C LYS A 109 -17.99 -19.35 10.07
N ASN A 110 -18.57 -19.51 11.27
CA ASN A 110 -19.70 -20.41 11.51
C ASN A 110 -20.96 -20.02 10.73
N ARG A 111 -21.12 -18.74 10.43
CA ARG A 111 -22.27 -18.20 9.69
C ARG A 111 -22.17 -18.43 8.18
N ILE A 112 -20.95 -18.59 7.66
CA ILE A 112 -20.70 -18.80 6.23
C ILE A 112 -20.64 -20.30 5.91
N SER A 113 -20.15 -21.13 6.83
CA SER A 113 -20.20 -22.58 6.71
C SER A 113 -21.61 -23.10 6.99
N TYR A 114 -22.51 -22.98 6.01
CA TYR A 114 -23.81 -23.63 6.04
C TYR A 114 -23.63 -25.14 5.76
N SER A 115 -23.25 -25.92 6.77
CA SER A 115 -23.55 -27.35 6.71
C SER A 115 -25.07 -27.47 6.78
N LYS A 116 -25.72 -27.77 5.66
CA LYS A 116 -27.15 -28.13 5.62
C LYS A 116 -27.39 -29.10 6.78
N SER A 117 -28.17 -28.69 7.77
CA SER A 117 -28.61 -29.63 8.79
C SER A 117 -29.35 -30.74 8.05
N ARG A 118 -28.86 -31.97 8.13
CA ARG A 118 -29.56 -33.17 7.60
C ARG A 118 -30.81 -33.51 8.43
N HIS A 119 -31.42 -32.53 9.09
CA HIS A 119 -32.64 -32.70 9.88
C HIS A 119 -33.87 -32.41 9.02
N GLY A 120 -34.09 -33.28 8.04
CA GLY A 120 -35.30 -33.23 7.22
C GLY A 120 -35.55 -34.59 6.58
N ARG A 121 -36.53 -35.32 7.16
CA ARG A 121 -37.07 -36.63 6.80
C ARG A 121 -36.35 -37.84 7.40
N ALA A 122 -36.62 -38.09 8.68
CA ALA A 122 -36.94 -39.44 9.12
C ALA A 122 -38.37 -39.79 8.68
N ALA A 123 -38.58 -41.07 8.38
CA ALA A 123 -39.66 -41.69 7.62
C ALA A 123 -41.10 -41.34 8.03
#